data_AF-W3WLZ0-F1
#
_entry.id   AF-W3WLZ0-F1
#
_cell.length_a   1.000
_cell.length_b   1.000
_cell.length_c   1.000
_cell.angle_alpha   90.00
_cell.angle_beta   90.00
_cell.angle_gamma   90.00
#
_symmetry.space_group_name_H-M   'P 1'
#
loop_
_entity.id
_entity.type
_entity.pdbx_description
1 polymer ?
#
loop_
_entity_poly.entity_id
_entity_poly.type
_entity_poly.pdbx_seq_one_letter_code
_entity_poly.pdbx_strand_id
1 'polypeptide(L)'
;MSWGFEVLGNLTTSIVNLAGNVSLHGIEGFFSVPELTSWRVTPDNPVRYTGSLDVERCAALHNEILWHGWNKSGGRPEDFPGVNWYEQYRDDGAGDSRKRFSAPLAAFLDKALSTSNVAHSFFYHLSGLNAPSYMWDNHEWYQDDPDKYRYLTLYLAHSMASHPDGLVYDQREHKAIMQMSIHDRDVAMNGRQEWLPLEVILTGWLDMLDVGKVQAVPDDVEWQPWIMVPYSQKQLDATVAAFDRLVDAIESRMPNYQGPSVAESQHVLSASEEVLFQPVLSVDDVEAAGIKPGFAHSFLTKAKRPGFRYIAPGLAIPTPETLKLQPFADIKRPRDSWLPEDEEMPDEPYPLLIFSSSENYETWRDPPRHPKFPDSDRPFSYPYHQLPSFSAGLYFSPTHGGPFDFEDGVKLVLPEPIGAFGYARKADGSRFGENIADATALGGYGRRGGTFSDLFQLGYNPYAEMHDVQLEQVLDAWCGLVESGEWMIGEDGVEDTIQKFKDADTRSKWNKYVVPIKW
;
A
#
# COMPACT_ATOMS: atom_id res chain seq x y z
N MET A 1 13.72 42.14 -17.63
CA MET A 1 13.88 43.43 -16.91
C MET A 1 14.05 43.10 -15.44
N SER A 2 15.25 43.35 -14.94
CA SER A 2 15.77 43.04 -13.62
C SER A 2 15.31 44.07 -12.59
N TRP A 3 14.90 43.61 -11.40
CA TRP A 3 14.97 44.26 -10.08
C TRP A 3 14.92 43.11 -9.06
N GLY A 4 15.80 42.90 -8.08
CA GLY A 4 16.87 43.69 -7.48
C GLY A 4 16.88 43.37 -5.98
N PHE A 5 17.88 42.62 -5.51
CA PHE A 5 18.11 42.22 -4.12
C PHE A 5 18.69 43.37 -3.26
N GLU A 6 18.60 43.18 -1.93
CA GLU A 6 19.30 43.86 -0.81
C GLU A 6 18.76 45.21 -0.30
N VAL A 7 18.41 45.27 1.01
CA VAL A 7 19.21 45.91 2.08
C VAL A 7 18.82 45.32 3.44
N LEU A 8 19.78 44.63 4.08
CA LEU A 8 19.82 44.30 5.51
C LEU A 8 20.35 45.52 6.29
N GLY A 9 19.72 45.85 7.42
CA GLY A 9 20.16 46.90 8.34
C GLY A 9 19.81 46.55 9.78
N ASN A 10 20.84 46.25 10.56
CA ASN A 10 20.83 45.92 11.99
C ASN A 10 20.03 46.88 12.87
N LEU A 11 19.35 46.34 13.90
CA LEU A 11 19.24 46.97 15.22
C LEU A 11 19.03 45.90 16.31
N THR A 12 20.06 45.71 17.12
CA THR A 12 20.05 44.94 18.36
C THR A 12 19.56 45.80 19.53
N THR A 13 18.97 45.11 20.52
CA THR A 13 18.82 45.46 21.96
C THR A 13 17.47 46.04 22.43
N SER A 14 16.61 45.20 23.01
CA SER A 14 16.32 45.25 24.46
C SER A 14 15.35 44.14 24.90
N ILE A 15 15.85 43.32 25.81
CA ILE A 15 15.13 42.36 26.63
C ILE A 15 14.43 43.13 27.75
N VAL A 16 13.12 42.94 27.93
CA VAL A 16 12.50 42.95 29.28
C VAL A 16 11.42 41.87 29.33
N ASN A 17 11.61 40.98 30.29
CA ASN A 17 10.76 39.88 30.74
C ASN A 17 9.27 40.20 30.84
N LEU A 18 8.45 39.31 30.29
CA LEU A 18 7.20 38.86 30.92
C LEU A 18 7.14 37.34 30.78
N ALA A 19 7.85 36.66 31.68
CA ALA A 19 7.72 35.24 31.91
C ALA A 19 6.34 34.96 32.53
N GLY A 20 5.38 34.58 31.69
CA GLY A 20 4.25 33.77 32.13
C GLY A 20 4.70 32.31 32.12
N ASN A 21 4.87 31.72 33.30
CA ASN A 21 5.21 30.31 33.48
C ASN A 21 4.21 29.41 32.73
N VAL A 22 4.60 28.92 31.56
CA VAL A 22 4.08 27.66 31.01
C VAL A 22 5.05 26.58 31.46
N SER A 23 4.57 25.64 32.26
CA SER A 23 5.37 24.58 32.86
C SER A 23 5.90 23.63 31.78
N LEU A 24 7.22 23.63 31.59
CA LEU A 24 7.99 22.76 30.70
C LEU A 24 8.25 21.36 31.28
N HIS A 25 7.29 20.78 32.02
CA HIS A 25 7.43 19.44 32.62
C HIS A 25 6.56 18.35 31.94
N GLY A 26 5.93 18.66 30.79
CA GLY A 26 5.03 17.73 30.10
C GLY A 26 5.68 16.89 29.00
N ILE A 27 6.47 17.50 28.11
CA ILE A 27 6.74 16.89 26.78
C ILE A 27 7.69 15.69 26.86
N GLU A 28 8.68 15.69 27.75
CA GLU A 28 9.60 14.56 27.93
C GLU A 28 8.92 13.29 28.51
N GLY A 29 7.76 13.44 29.16
CA GLY A 29 6.99 12.35 29.74
C GLY A 29 5.82 11.84 28.88
N PHE A 30 5.47 12.50 27.78
CA PHE A 30 4.33 12.12 26.93
C PHE A 30 4.67 11.11 25.82
N PHE A 31 5.96 10.90 25.53
CA PHE A 31 6.40 10.20 24.32
C PHE A 31 7.52 9.19 24.58
N SER A 32 7.42 8.39 25.66
CA SER A 32 8.29 7.22 25.76
C SER A 32 7.88 6.17 24.70
N VAL A 33 8.84 5.68 23.90
CA VAL A 33 8.58 4.71 22.82
C VAL A 33 7.76 3.48 23.27
N PRO A 34 7.96 2.92 24.49
CA PRO A 34 7.13 1.82 24.98
C PRO A 34 5.67 2.20 25.28
N GLU A 35 5.40 3.42 25.74
CA GLU A 35 4.02 3.87 26.00
C GLU A 35 3.25 4.15 24.71
N LEU A 36 3.92 4.60 23.65
CA LEU A 36 3.29 4.92 22.37
C LEU A 36 2.84 3.66 21.61
N THR A 37 3.66 2.62 21.61
CA THR A 37 3.30 1.32 21.01
C THR A 37 2.12 0.63 21.70
N SER A 38 1.84 0.95 22.97
CA SER A 38 0.69 0.42 23.72
C SER A 38 -0.67 0.87 23.18
N TRP A 39 -0.71 1.91 22.33
CA TRP A 39 -1.92 2.40 21.68
C TRP A 39 -2.18 1.76 20.32
N ARG A 40 -1.22 1.03 19.73
CA ARG A 40 -1.36 0.37 18.42
C ARG A 40 -2.51 -0.63 18.44
N VAL A 41 -3.26 -0.73 17.34
CA VAL A 41 -4.21 -1.82 17.13
C VAL A 41 -3.44 -3.07 16.75
N THR A 42 -3.44 -4.07 17.63
CA THR A 42 -2.74 -5.35 17.43
C THR A 42 -3.66 -6.51 17.85
N PRO A 43 -3.31 -7.77 17.55
CA PRO A 43 -4.06 -8.92 18.07
C PRO A 43 -4.21 -8.92 19.60
N ASP A 44 -3.17 -8.47 20.32
CA ASP A 44 -3.17 -8.39 21.79
C ASP A 44 -3.85 -7.12 22.33
N ASN A 45 -4.06 -6.12 21.48
CA ASN A 45 -4.73 -4.86 21.78
C ASN A 45 -5.72 -4.50 20.66
N PRO A 46 -6.83 -5.25 20.51
CA PRO A 46 -7.73 -5.09 19.37
C PRO A 46 -8.52 -3.78 19.44
N VAL A 47 -9.28 -3.51 18.37
CA VAL A 47 -10.25 -2.41 18.32
C VAL A 47 -11.24 -2.50 19.48
N ARG A 48 -11.53 -1.36 20.13
CA ARG A 48 -12.52 -1.29 21.19
C ARG A 48 -13.88 -0.95 20.58
N TYR A 49 -14.72 -1.96 20.35
CA TYR A 49 -16.05 -1.79 19.76
C TYR A 49 -17.04 -1.17 20.76
N THR A 50 -16.90 0.14 20.98
CA THR A 50 -17.77 0.93 21.87
C THR A 50 -18.95 1.58 21.11
N GLY A 51 -18.99 1.43 19.79
CA GLY A 51 -19.92 2.18 18.93
C GLY A 51 -19.61 3.68 18.87
N SER A 52 -18.40 4.07 19.27
CA SER A 52 -17.91 5.45 19.27
C SER A 52 -16.42 5.50 18.93
N LEU A 53 -15.90 6.70 18.67
CA LEU A 53 -14.47 6.95 18.47
C LEU A 53 -13.70 6.73 19.78
N ASP A 54 -12.62 5.95 19.74
CA ASP A 54 -11.68 5.86 20.87
C ASP A 54 -10.81 7.12 20.94
N VAL A 55 -11.35 8.17 21.55
CA VAL A 55 -10.77 9.52 21.58
C VAL A 55 -9.32 9.54 22.04
N GLU A 56 -9.00 8.87 23.15
CA GLU A 56 -7.65 8.87 23.72
C GLU A 56 -6.68 8.13 22.81
N ARG A 57 -7.10 6.97 22.28
CA ARG A 57 -6.26 6.16 21.40
C ARG A 57 -5.99 6.86 20.08
N CYS A 58 -7.02 7.41 19.44
CA CYS A 58 -6.86 8.14 18.19
C CYS A 58 -5.98 9.37 18.36
N ALA A 59 -6.18 10.14 19.44
CA ALA A 59 -5.33 11.31 19.71
C ALA A 59 -3.87 10.91 19.96
N ALA A 60 -3.62 9.84 20.73
CA ALA A 60 -2.27 9.33 20.98
C ALA A 60 -1.57 8.90 19.67
N LEU A 61 -2.24 8.09 18.85
CA LEU A 61 -1.70 7.62 17.55
C LEU A 61 -1.45 8.78 16.58
N HIS A 62 -2.39 9.73 16.47
CA HIS A 62 -2.23 10.91 15.64
C HIS A 62 -1.05 11.77 16.07
N ASN A 63 -0.94 12.06 17.37
CA ASN A 63 0.15 12.86 17.92
C ASN A 63 1.51 12.17 17.74
N GLU A 64 1.54 10.83 17.76
CA GLU A 64 2.75 10.05 17.49
C GLU A 64 3.24 10.23 16.05
N ILE A 65 2.35 10.18 15.05
CA ILE A 65 2.72 10.43 13.64
C ILE A 65 3.37 11.81 13.49
N LEU A 66 2.71 12.83 14.04
CA LEU A 66 3.17 14.21 13.98
C LEU A 66 4.54 14.39 14.65
N TRP A 67 4.68 13.80 15.83
CA TRP A 67 5.94 13.80 16.57
C TRP A 67 7.06 13.06 15.82
N HIS A 68 6.75 11.91 15.23
CA HIS A 68 7.69 11.14 14.44
C HIS A 68 8.22 11.97 13.25
N GLY A 69 7.32 12.63 12.52
CA GLY A 69 7.69 13.54 11.44
C GLY A 69 8.66 14.62 11.90
N TRP A 70 8.31 15.34 12.97
CA TRP A 70 9.13 16.43 13.51
C TRP A 70 10.51 15.96 13.98
N ASN A 71 10.54 14.92 14.81
CA ASN A 71 11.78 14.44 15.41
C ASN A 71 12.74 13.87 14.35
N LYS A 72 12.22 13.12 13.37
CA LYS A 72 13.04 12.49 12.32
C LYS A 72 13.50 13.49 11.26
N SER A 73 12.80 14.61 11.08
CA SER A 73 13.26 15.70 10.22
C SER A 73 14.27 16.64 10.89
N GLY A 74 14.81 16.27 12.06
CA GLY A 74 15.80 17.07 12.79
C GLY A 74 15.21 18.14 13.71
N GLY A 75 13.90 18.16 13.89
CA GLY A 75 13.22 19.03 14.85
C GLY A 75 13.57 18.68 16.30
N ARG A 76 13.79 19.69 17.13
CA ARG A 76 14.09 19.50 18.55
C ARG A 76 12.81 19.46 19.38
N PRO A 77 12.72 18.63 20.44
CA PRO A 77 11.52 18.57 21.29
C PRO A 77 11.10 19.92 21.87
N GLU A 78 12.05 20.75 22.29
CA GLU A 78 11.79 22.07 22.85
C GLU A 78 11.18 23.06 21.85
N ASP A 79 11.34 22.80 20.55
CA ASP A 79 10.91 23.67 19.46
C ASP A 79 9.62 23.18 18.80
N PHE A 80 9.02 22.06 19.27
CA PHE A 80 7.85 21.47 18.63
C PHE A 80 6.66 22.45 18.67
N PRO A 81 6.19 22.93 17.50
CA PRO A 81 5.15 23.96 17.44
C PRO A 81 3.74 23.35 17.53
N GLY A 82 3.56 22.44 18.49
CA GLY A 82 2.32 21.70 18.69
C GLY A 82 1.24 22.55 19.37
N VAL A 83 0.14 22.78 18.66
CA VAL A 83 -1.10 23.37 19.19
C VAL A 83 -2.26 22.43 18.88
N ASN A 84 -3.34 22.44 19.66
CA ASN A 84 -4.52 21.63 19.28
C ASN A 84 -5.27 22.27 18.09
N TRP A 85 -6.16 21.51 17.47
CA TRP A 85 -6.92 21.95 16.30
C TRP A 85 -7.73 23.24 16.54
N TYR A 86 -8.38 23.39 17.70
CA TYR A 86 -9.16 24.60 18.01
C TYR A 86 -8.27 25.84 18.22
N GLU A 87 -7.05 25.65 18.72
CA GLU A 87 -6.07 26.73 18.84
C GLU A 87 -5.52 27.13 17.48
N GLN A 88 -5.19 26.18 16.62
CA GLN A 88 -4.71 26.43 15.25
C GLN A 88 -5.73 27.22 14.43
N TYR A 89 -7.00 26.83 14.49
CA TYR A 89 -8.08 27.42 13.68
C TYR A 89 -8.99 28.36 14.47
N ARG A 90 -8.48 28.94 15.56
CA ARG A 90 -9.24 29.85 16.44
C ARG A 90 -9.93 30.97 15.65
N ASP A 91 -9.21 31.55 14.70
CA ASP A 91 -9.65 32.68 13.89
C ASP A 91 -10.34 32.26 12.57
N ASP A 92 -10.45 30.95 12.29
CA ASP A 92 -11.07 30.37 11.08
C ASP A 92 -12.38 29.62 11.39
N GLY A 93 -13.10 30.03 12.43
CA GLY A 93 -14.44 29.50 12.72
C GLY A 93 -14.48 28.12 13.39
N ALA A 94 -13.38 27.66 14.00
CA ALA A 94 -13.34 26.40 14.75
C ALA A 94 -14.41 26.32 15.87
N GLY A 95 -14.61 27.44 16.58
CA GLY A 95 -15.60 27.52 17.67
C GLY A 95 -17.04 27.34 17.19
N ASP A 96 -17.39 27.84 16.01
CA ASP A 96 -18.72 27.67 15.43
C ASP A 96 -18.93 26.26 14.87
N SER A 97 -17.87 25.68 14.30
CA SER A 97 -17.88 24.33 13.74
C SER A 97 -18.13 23.25 14.80
N ARG A 98 -17.78 23.51 16.07
CA ARG A 98 -18.04 22.58 17.19
C ARG A 98 -19.49 22.12 17.31
N LYS A 99 -20.46 22.96 16.92
CA LYS A 99 -21.89 22.64 16.92
C LYS A 99 -22.29 21.60 15.86
N ARG A 100 -21.45 21.39 14.86
CA ARG A 100 -21.64 20.44 13.75
C ARG A 100 -20.93 19.11 14.00
N PHE A 101 -20.05 19.05 15.00
CA PHE A 101 -19.32 17.84 15.35
C PHE A 101 -20.12 16.94 16.30
N SER A 102 -20.00 15.63 16.10
CA SER A 102 -20.31 14.65 17.12
C SER A 102 -19.45 14.92 18.37
N ALA A 103 -20.01 14.67 19.56
CA ALA A 103 -19.29 14.82 20.82
C ALA A 103 -17.91 14.12 20.85
N PRO A 104 -17.77 12.86 20.41
CA PRO A 104 -16.47 12.20 20.39
C PRO A 104 -15.48 12.84 19.39
N LEU A 105 -15.91 13.28 18.20
CA LEU A 105 -15.02 13.96 17.26
C LEU A 105 -14.52 15.30 17.84
N ALA A 106 -15.42 16.07 18.45
CA ALA A 106 -15.04 17.32 19.10
C ALA A 106 -14.00 17.10 20.21
N ALA A 107 -14.14 16.03 21.00
CA ALA A 107 -13.20 15.66 22.05
C ALA A 107 -11.85 15.15 21.50
N PHE A 108 -11.85 14.49 20.35
CA PHE A 108 -10.61 14.15 19.63
C PHE A 108 -9.88 15.42 19.17
N LEU A 109 -10.58 16.37 18.54
CA LEU A 109 -9.98 17.64 18.09
C LEU A 109 -9.48 18.53 19.24
N ASP A 110 -10.03 18.39 20.45
CA ASP A 110 -9.50 19.03 21.67
C ASP A 110 -8.11 18.49 22.07
N LYS A 111 -7.72 17.29 21.60
CA LYS A 111 -6.49 16.58 21.98
C LYS A 111 -5.51 16.39 20.82
N ALA A 112 -6.02 16.35 19.60
CA ALA A 112 -5.22 16.18 18.39
C ALA A 112 -4.36 17.42 18.16
N LEU A 113 -3.06 17.22 18.13
CA LEU A 113 -2.07 18.26 17.89
C LEU A 113 -1.96 18.54 16.40
N SER A 114 -1.60 19.75 16.07
CA SER A 114 -1.24 20.16 14.74
C SER A 114 -0.03 21.06 14.84
N THR A 115 0.65 21.25 13.70
CA THR A 115 1.81 22.13 13.65
C THR A 115 1.39 23.48 13.09
N SER A 116 1.85 24.57 13.70
CA SER A 116 1.72 25.89 13.09
C SER A 116 2.69 26.09 11.91
N ASN A 117 3.57 25.13 11.64
CA ASN A 117 4.43 25.14 10.46
C ASN A 117 3.65 24.62 9.25
N VAL A 118 3.28 25.53 8.36
CA VAL A 118 2.51 25.23 7.13
C VAL A 118 3.24 24.31 6.15
N ALA A 119 4.57 24.17 6.27
CA ALA A 119 5.35 23.26 5.44
C ALA A 119 5.37 21.83 6.00
N HIS A 120 4.92 21.61 7.24
CA HIS A 120 4.95 20.29 7.86
C HIS A 120 3.66 19.53 7.58
N SER A 121 3.72 18.61 6.62
CA SER A 121 2.65 17.68 6.31
C SER A 121 2.46 16.65 7.43
N PHE A 122 1.22 16.26 7.67
CA PHE A 122 0.90 15.26 8.68
C PHE A 122 1.41 13.85 8.30
N PHE A 123 1.20 13.43 7.06
CA PHE A 123 1.64 12.14 6.55
C PHE A 123 1.91 12.25 5.05
N TYR A 124 2.58 11.27 4.44
CA TYR A 124 3.00 11.36 3.03
C TYR A 124 1.87 11.71 2.05
N HIS A 125 0.66 11.19 2.25
CA HIS A 125 -0.50 11.51 1.40
C HIS A 125 -1.30 12.74 1.86
N LEU A 126 -1.06 13.24 3.08
CA LEU A 126 -1.99 14.11 3.80
C LEU A 126 -1.31 15.35 4.38
N SER A 127 -1.89 16.50 4.05
CA SER A 127 -1.45 17.80 4.58
C SER A 127 -1.65 17.89 6.09
N GLY A 128 -2.80 17.44 6.59
CA GLY A 128 -3.13 17.49 8.00
C GLY A 128 -4.62 17.57 8.24
N LEU A 129 -5.00 17.79 9.51
CA LEU A 129 -6.40 18.01 9.86
C LEU A 129 -6.94 19.19 9.06
N ASN A 130 -8.11 19.00 8.44
CA ASN A 130 -8.67 20.01 7.56
C ASN A 130 -9.11 21.25 8.36
N ALA A 131 -9.12 22.40 7.70
CA ALA A 131 -9.60 23.64 8.28
C ALA A 131 -11.14 23.63 8.40
N PRO A 132 -11.72 24.28 9.43
CA PRO A 132 -13.17 24.26 9.67
C PRO A 132 -14.00 24.72 8.46
N SER A 133 -13.47 25.67 7.70
CA SER A 133 -14.08 26.25 6.51
C SER A 133 -14.19 25.28 5.33
N TYR A 134 -13.36 24.23 5.28
CA TYR A 134 -13.25 23.30 4.15
C TYR A 134 -13.70 21.86 4.45
N MET A 135 -14.00 21.53 5.72
CA MET A 135 -14.36 20.16 6.14
C MET A 135 -15.55 19.55 5.40
N TRP A 136 -16.49 20.39 4.92
CA TRP A 136 -17.73 19.94 4.29
C TRP A 136 -17.88 20.38 2.82
N ASP A 137 -16.92 21.12 2.24
CA ASP A 137 -17.03 21.67 0.87
C ASP A 137 -17.33 20.59 -0.17
N ASN A 138 -16.74 19.41 0.02
CA ASN A 138 -16.92 18.25 -0.84
C ASN A 138 -18.00 17.28 -0.32
N HIS A 139 -18.93 17.74 0.52
CA HIS A 139 -20.00 16.91 1.08
C HIS A 139 -21.38 17.62 1.09
N GLU A 140 -21.43 18.94 0.83
CA GLU A 140 -22.63 19.80 1.00
C GLU A 140 -23.68 19.80 -0.15
N TRP A 141 -23.67 18.82 -1.07
CA TRP A 141 -24.54 18.87 -2.27
C TRP A 141 -26.05 18.76 -2.01
N TYR A 142 -26.46 18.38 -0.81
CA TYR A 142 -27.85 18.32 -0.40
C TYR A 142 -28.08 19.26 0.78
N GLN A 143 -28.20 20.56 0.51
CA GLN A 143 -28.39 21.60 1.56
C GLN A 143 -29.61 21.34 2.46
N ASP A 144 -30.58 20.57 1.97
CA ASP A 144 -31.81 20.14 2.65
C ASP A 144 -31.73 18.74 3.30
N ASP A 145 -30.57 18.08 3.27
CA ASP A 145 -30.37 16.78 3.92
C ASP A 145 -30.20 16.94 5.44
N PRO A 146 -31.00 16.25 6.28
CA PRO A 146 -30.78 16.22 7.72
C PRO A 146 -29.37 15.73 8.11
N ASP A 147 -28.71 14.94 7.26
CA ASP A 147 -27.37 14.38 7.45
C ASP A 147 -26.28 15.20 6.74
N LYS A 148 -26.52 16.45 6.33
CA LYS A 148 -25.54 17.27 5.58
C LYS A 148 -24.18 17.51 6.26
N TYR A 149 -24.09 17.29 7.58
CA TYR A 149 -22.83 17.38 8.33
C TYR A 149 -22.28 16.01 8.73
N ARG A 150 -22.93 14.91 8.34
CA ARG A 150 -22.54 13.55 8.75
C ARG A 150 -21.16 13.17 8.23
N TYR A 151 -20.88 13.44 6.96
CA TYR A 151 -19.60 13.16 6.34
C TYR A 151 -18.77 14.44 6.30
N LEU A 152 -17.48 14.31 6.57
CA LEU A 152 -16.52 15.40 6.44
C LEU A 152 -15.15 14.88 6.04
N THR A 153 -14.38 15.74 5.38
CA THR A 153 -12.96 15.51 5.10
C THR A 153 -12.17 15.86 6.36
N LEU A 154 -11.72 14.83 7.08
CA LEU A 154 -11.00 14.97 8.35
C LEU A 154 -9.53 15.33 8.12
N TYR A 155 -8.87 14.63 7.20
CA TYR A 155 -7.49 14.93 6.79
C TYR A 155 -7.46 15.28 5.31
N LEU A 156 -6.87 16.42 4.96
CA LEU A 156 -6.80 16.91 3.59
C LEU A 156 -5.70 16.20 2.80
N ALA A 157 -6.01 15.73 1.58
CA ALA A 157 -5.00 15.20 0.68
C ALA A 157 -4.02 16.27 0.18
N HIS A 158 -2.84 15.84 -0.23
CA HIS A 158 -1.91 16.66 -1.01
C HIS A 158 -2.34 16.78 -2.48
N SER A 159 -1.71 17.70 -3.23
CA SER A 159 -1.99 17.90 -4.65
C SER A 159 -1.53 16.75 -5.56
N MET A 160 -0.88 15.71 -5.01
CA MET A 160 -0.70 14.44 -5.71
C MET A 160 -2.01 13.70 -5.96
N ALA A 161 -3.02 13.94 -5.11
CA ALA A 161 -4.36 13.41 -5.27
C ALA A 161 -5.06 14.15 -6.41
N SER A 162 -5.93 13.45 -7.16
CA SER A 162 -6.76 14.13 -8.15
C SER A 162 -7.94 14.89 -7.53
N HIS A 163 -8.20 14.67 -6.22
CA HIS A 163 -9.23 15.34 -5.44
C HIS A 163 -8.75 15.62 -4.00
N PRO A 164 -9.14 16.74 -3.36
CA PRO A 164 -8.62 17.13 -2.05
C PRO A 164 -9.20 16.35 -0.85
N ASP A 165 -10.03 15.32 -1.03
CA ASP A 165 -10.76 14.69 0.08
C ASP A 165 -9.86 13.97 1.10
N GLY A 166 -8.77 13.34 0.71
CA GLY A 166 -7.88 12.64 1.65
C GLY A 166 -8.65 11.63 2.51
N LEU A 167 -8.66 11.82 3.83
CA LEU A 167 -9.41 10.91 4.73
C LEU A 167 -10.80 11.47 5.07
N VAL A 168 -11.84 10.80 4.58
CA VAL A 168 -13.24 11.13 4.89
C VAL A 168 -13.69 10.38 6.13
N TYR A 169 -14.43 11.04 7.03
CA TYR A 169 -14.94 10.52 8.28
C TYR A 169 -16.46 10.59 8.36
N ASP A 170 -17.09 9.48 8.77
CA ASP A 170 -18.52 9.37 9.06
C ASP A 170 -18.77 9.59 10.55
N GLN A 171 -19.33 10.75 10.89
CA GLN A 171 -19.61 11.12 12.27
C GLN A 171 -20.66 10.25 12.96
N ARG A 172 -21.48 9.50 12.22
CA ARG A 172 -22.52 8.64 12.78
C ARG A 172 -21.98 7.25 13.10
N GLU A 173 -21.20 6.68 12.18
CA GLU A 173 -20.65 5.34 12.33
C GLU A 173 -19.27 5.34 13.01
N HIS A 174 -18.66 6.52 13.18
CA HIS A 174 -17.33 6.72 13.77
C HIS A 174 -16.21 5.97 13.04
N LYS A 175 -16.29 6.00 11.71
CA LYS A 175 -15.37 5.31 10.81
C LYS A 175 -14.88 6.25 9.72
N ALA A 176 -13.77 5.89 9.09
CA ALA A 176 -13.12 6.65 8.06
C ALA A 176 -12.72 5.77 6.86
N ILE A 177 -12.44 6.44 5.75
CA ILE A 177 -11.93 5.82 4.53
C ILE A 177 -11.11 6.85 3.74
N MET A 178 -10.00 6.40 3.14
CA MET A 178 -9.19 7.23 2.25
C MET A 178 -9.89 7.45 0.90
N GLN A 179 -9.82 8.66 0.34
CA GLN A 179 -10.33 9.09 -0.96
C GLN A 179 -9.33 10.06 -1.60
N MET A 180 -8.58 9.56 -2.59
CA MET A 180 -7.49 10.30 -3.26
C MET A 180 -7.81 10.56 -4.74
N SER A 181 -8.83 9.89 -5.27
CA SER A 181 -9.32 10.07 -6.63
C SER A 181 -10.67 10.79 -6.71
N ILE A 182 -10.90 11.57 -7.76
CA ILE A 182 -12.23 12.11 -8.10
C ILE A 182 -13.29 11.02 -8.28
N HIS A 183 -12.87 9.78 -8.51
CA HIS A 183 -13.74 8.62 -8.72
C HIS A 183 -14.05 7.85 -7.43
N ASP A 184 -13.31 8.12 -6.35
CA ASP A 184 -13.39 7.33 -5.12
C ASP A 184 -14.70 7.50 -4.38
N ARG A 185 -15.27 8.70 -4.45
CA ARG A 185 -16.52 9.01 -3.75
C ARG A 185 -17.64 8.03 -4.11
N ASP A 186 -17.87 7.78 -5.39
CA ASP A 186 -18.94 6.88 -5.84
C ASP A 186 -18.71 5.43 -5.39
N VAL A 187 -17.46 5.05 -5.19
CA VAL A 187 -17.06 3.74 -4.68
C VAL A 187 -17.24 3.67 -3.17
N ALA A 188 -16.67 4.63 -2.43
CA ALA A 188 -16.66 4.66 -0.98
C ALA A 188 -18.05 4.91 -0.36
N MET A 189 -18.90 5.71 -1.01
CA MET A 189 -20.19 6.16 -0.46
C MET A 189 -21.37 5.28 -0.86
N ASN A 190 -21.17 4.24 -1.64
CA ASN A 190 -22.27 3.36 -2.10
C ASN A 190 -22.74 2.32 -1.07
N GLY A 191 -22.16 2.33 0.13
CA GLY A 191 -22.52 1.46 1.24
C GLY A 191 -21.93 0.05 1.19
N ARG A 192 -21.02 -0.22 0.24
CA ARG A 192 -20.37 -1.53 0.10
C ARG A 192 -18.96 -1.60 0.66
N GLN A 193 -18.23 -0.49 0.59
CA GLN A 193 -16.84 -0.45 1.03
C GLN A 193 -16.76 -0.54 2.54
N GLU A 194 -15.71 -1.20 3.02
CA GLU A 194 -15.44 -1.26 4.44
C GLU A 194 -14.80 0.06 4.89
N TRP A 195 -15.53 0.80 5.71
CA TRP A 195 -14.99 1.93 6.45
C TRP A 195 -14.42 1.43 7.78
N LEU A 196 -13.23 1.92 8.13
CA LEU A 196 -12.47 1.44 9.29
C LEU A 196 -12.54 2.43 10.45
N PRO A 197 -12.49 1.97 11.70
CA PRO A 197 -12.25 2.87 12.84
C PRO A 197 -10.97 3.69 12.63
N LEU A 198 -10.97 4.95 13.08
CA LEU A 198 -9.83 5.85 12.85
C LEU A 198 -8.53 5.33 13.45
N GLU A 199 -8.58 4.66 14.62
CA GLU A 199 -7.41 4.05 15.26
C GLU A 199 -6.77 2.94 14.41
N VAL A 200 -7.54 2.28 13.54
CA VAL A 200 -7.03 1.24 12.64
C VAL A 200 -6.23 1.88 11.51
N ILE A 201 -6.76 2.97 10.91
CA ILE A 201 -6.08 3.69 9.83
C ILE A 201 -4.81 4.35 10.34
N LEU A 202 -4.88 5.05 11.48
CA LEU A 202 -3.71 5.67 12.11
C LEU A 202 -2.65 4.62 12.49
N THR A 203 -3.07 3.44 12.97
CA THR A 203 -2.14 2.32 13.22
C THR A 203 -1.48 1.88 11.92
N GLY A 204 -2.23 1.71 10.83
CA GLY A 204 -1.68 1.32 9.52
C GLY A 204 -0.63 2.31 8.98
N TRP A 205 -0.86 3.63 9.12
CA TRP A 205 0.14 4.63 8.73
C TRP A 205 1.40 4.56 9.59
N LEU A 206 1.27 4.27 10.89
CA LEU A 206 2.42 4.06 11.75
C LEU A 206 3.15 2.74 11.43
N ASP A 207 2.44 1.70 11.01
CA ASP A 207 3.07 0.47 10.51
C ASP A 207 3.90 0.75 9.25
N MET A 208 3.45 1.67 8.37
CA MET A 208 4.26 2.13 7.22
C MET A 208 5.55 2.84 7.67
N LEU A 209 5.51 3.60 8.77
CA LEU A 209 6.69 4.24 9.36
C LEU A 209 7.63 3.20 9.98
N ASP A 210 7.07 2.24 10.72
CA ASP A 210 7.83 1.19 11.40
C ASP A 210 8.55 0.28 10.39
N VAL A 211 7.87 -0.08 9.30
CA VAL A 211 8.47 -0.83 8.19
C VAL A 211 9.45 0.04 7.40
N GLY A 212 9.30 1.37 7.45
CA GLY A 212 10.14 2.32 6.72
C GLY A 212 9.72 2.49 5.27
N LYS A 213 8.47 2.13 4.93
CA LYS A 213 7.86 2.45 3.62
C LYS A 213 7.69 3.95 3.45
N VAL A 214 7.24 4.61 4.52
CA VAL A 214 7.20 6.07 4.63
C VAL A 214 8.25 6.52 5.63
N GLN A 215 9.06 7.50 5.24
CA GLN A 215 10.19 7.96 6.05
C GLN A 215 10.15 9.47 6.16
N ALA A 216 10.39 9.99 7.36
CA ALA A 216 10.64 11.40 7.56
C ALA A 216 12.14 11.68 7.35
N VAL A 217 12.45 12.69 6.54
CA VAL A 217 13.80 13.11 6.18
C VAL A 217 14.03 14.58 6.58
N PRO A 218 15.28 14.97 6.87
CA PRO A 218 15.62 16.36 7.16
C PRO A 218 15.71 17.24 5.91
N ASP A 219 15.72 16.63 4.72
CA ASP A 219 15.88 17.31 3.45
C ASP A 219 14.61 18.05 3.04
N ASP A 220 14.79 19.11 2.24
CA ASP A 220 13.69 19.85 1.63
C ASP A 220 13.07 19.03 0.50
N VAL A 221 11.98 18.33 0.82
CA VAL A 221 11.19 17.51 -0.12
C VAL A 221 9.82 18.14 -0.34
N GLU A 222 9.15 17.82 -1.44
CA GLU A 222 7.87 18.45 -1.80
C GLU A 222 6.79 18.34 -0.71
N TRP A 223 6.75 17.18 -0.01
CA TRP A 223 5.76 16.87 1.03
C TRP A 223 6.43 16.73 2.40
N GLN A 224 7.22 17.74 2.80
CA GLN A 224 8.03 17.64 4.02
C GLN A 224 7.22 17.23 5.25
N PRO A 225 7.79 16.37 6.12
CA PRO A 225 9.13 15.78 6.02
C PRO A 225 9.16 14.46 5.24
N TRP A 226 8.08 14.06 4.56
CA TRP A 226 7.86 12.67 4.19
C TRP A 226 8.37 12.33 2.79
N ILE A 227 9.01 11.17 2.69
CA ILE A 227 9.19 10.43 1.44
C ILE A 227 8.50 9.08 1.53
N MET A 228 8.04 8.58 0.40
CA MET A 228 7.66 7.19 0.22
C MET A 228 8.75 6.53 -0.62
N VAL A 229 9.40 5.50 -0.08
CA VAL A 229 10.42 4.76 -0.82
C VAL A 229 9.77 3.67 -1.68
N PRO A 230 10.33 3.31 -2.84
CA PRO A 230 9.77 2.26 -3.69
C PRO A 230 9.62 0.92 -2.94
N TYR A 231 10.59 0.60 -2.10
CA TYR A 231 10.55 -0.45 -1.08
C TYR A 231 11.54 -0.14 0.05
N SER A 232 11.30 -0.70 1.24
CA SER A 232 12.22 -0.64 2.37
C SER A 232 13.01 -1.96 2.53
N GLN A 233 14.14 -1.91 3.24
CA GLN A 233 14.90 -3.13 3.54
C GLN A 233 14.07 -4.13 4.37
N LYS A 234 13.20 -3.66 5.27
CA LYS A 234 12.31 -4.53 6.05
C LYS A 234 11.27 -5.24 5.17
N GLN A 235 10.72 -4.57 4.16
CA GLN A 235 9.81 -5.23 3.18
C GLN A 235 10.54 -6.30 2.37
N LEU A 236 11.76 -6.01 1.92
CA LEU A 236 12.58 -6.98 1.20
C LEU A 236 12.89 -8.20 2.08
N ASP A 237 13.32 -7.98 3.33
CA ASP A 237 13.63 -9.06 4.26
C ASP A 237 12.38 -9.89 4.59
N ALA A 238 11.22 -9.25 4.81
CA ALA A 238 9.95 -9.92 5.05
C ALA A 238 9.51 -10.77 3.85
N THR A 239 9.66 -10.24 2.63
CA THR A 239 9.33 -10.96 1.40
C THR A 239 10.25 -12.14 1.15
N VAL A 240 11.56 -11.97 1.37
CA VAL A 240 12.54 -13.07 1.30
C VAL A 240 12.19 -14.14 2.33
N ALA A 241 11.88 -13.75 3.58
CA ALA A 241 11.47 -14.70 4.61
C ALA A 241 10.16 -15.43 4.25
N ALA A 242 9.18 -14.75 3.63
CA ALA A 242 7.94 -15.38 3.16
C ALA A 242 8.21 -16.39 2.04
N PHE A 243 9.10 -16.06 1.10
CA PHE A 243 9.52 -16.97 0.05
C PHE A 243 10.23 -18.20 0.62
N ASP A 244 11.20 -17.99 1.51
CA ASP A 244 11.96 -19.08 2.14
C ASP A 244 11.05 -20.01 2.95
N ARG A 245 10.07 -19.46 3.68
CA ARG A 245 9.03 -20.26 4.35
C ARG A 245 8.23 -21.12 3.39
N LEU A 246 7.82 -20.56 2.24
CA LEU A 246 7.10 -21.32 1.21
C LEU A 246 7.96 -22.44 0.63
N VAL A 247 9.24 -22.16 0.36
CA VAL A 247 10.21 -23.16 -0.11
C VAL A 247 10.35 -24.29 0.90
N ASP A 248 10.53 -23.97 2.18
CA ASP A 248 10.64 -24.97 3.26
C ASP A 248 9.36 -25.78 3.42
N ALA A 249 8.19 -25.14 3.30
CA ALA A 249 6.89 -25.80 3.36
C ALA A 249 6.68 -26.80 2.22
N ILE A 250 7.15 -26.49 1.02
CA ILE A 250 7.12 -27.38 -0.15
C ILE A 250 8.15 -28.50 0.03
N GLU A 251 9.42 -28.17 0.27
CA GLU A 251 10.51 -29.14 0.38
C GLU A 251 10.21 -30.19 1.45
N SER A 252 9.77 -29.78 2.64
CA SER A 252 9.41 -30.70 3.75
C SER A 252 8.28 -31.69 3.42
N ARG A 253 7.51 -31.44 2.35
CA ARG A 253 6.42 -32.29 1.88
C ARG A 253 6.76 -33.08 0.61
N MET A 254 7.94 -32.87 0.03
CA MET A 254 8.37 -33.60 -1.17
C MET A 254 8.68 -35.08 -0.87
N PRO A 255 8.34 -36.02 -1.76
CA PRO A 255 8.56 -37.46 -1.53
C PRO A 255 10.02 -37.87 -1.28
N ASN A 256 10.97 -37.12 -1.87
CA ASN A 256 12.41 -37.40 -1.80
C ASN A 256 13.15 -36.47 -0.82
N TYR A 257 12.43 -35.76 0.04
CA TYR A 257 13.06 -34.86 1.00
C TYR A 257 13.87 -35.66 2.04
N GLN A 258 15.20 -35.55 1.96
CA GLN A 258 16.10 -36.22 2.91
C GLN A 258 16.38 -35.40 4.18
N GLY A 259 15.77 -34.21 4.31
CA GLY A 259 16.13 -33.24 5.33
C GLY A 259 17.60 -32.78 5.20
N PRO A 260 18.02 -31.77 5.98
CA PRO A 260 19.44 -31.54 6.18
C PRO A 260 20.02 -32.77 6.89
N SER A 261 21.04 -33.42 6.31
CA SER A 261 21.60 -34.61 6.94
C SER A 261 22.30 -34.24 8.26
N VAL A 262 22.26 -35.12 9.26
CA VAL A 262 22.95 -34.91 10.55
C VAL A 262 24.47 -34.71 10.37
N ALA A 263 25.04 -35.22 9.27
CA ALA A 263 26.44 -35.01 8.89
C ALA A 263 26.70 -33.60 8.34
N GLU A 264 25.74 -33.01 7.62
CA GLU A 264 25.78 -31.60 7.21
C GLU A 264 25.56 -30.68 8.40
N SER A 265 24.64 -30.98 9.32
CA SER A 265 24.46 -30.16 10.54
C SER A 265 25.70 -30.09 11.44
N GLN A 266 26.59 -31.10 11.40
CA GLN A 266 27.87 -31.09 12.12
C GLN A 266 29.01 -30.40 11.35
N HIS A 267 28.94 -30.35 10.00
CA HIS A 267 29.87 -29.58 9.16
C HIS A 267 29.47 -28.09 9.03
N VAL A 268 28.19 -27.77 9.20
CA VAL A 268 27.61 -26.40 9.22
C VAL A 268 28.11 -25.59 10.42
N LEU A 269 28.51 -26.24 11.52
CA LEU A 269 29.14 -25.56 12.66
C LEU A 269 30.61 -25.13 12.39
N SER A 270 31.17 -25.48 11.22
CA SER A 270 32.56 -25.24 10.84
C SER A 270 32.72 -24.40 9.56
N ALA A 271 31.68 -24.25 8.74
CA ALA A 271 31.68 -23.37 7.58
C ALA A 271 30.78 -22.17 7.89
N SER A 272 31.26 -20.95 7.63
CA SER A 272 30.46 -19.73 7.75
C SER A 272 29.12 -19.93 7.02
N GLU A 273 27.99 -19.49 7.60
CA GLU A 273 26.66 -19.57 6.97
C GLU A 273 26.64 -19.01 5.53
N GLU A 274 27.56 -18.10 5.20
CA GLU A 274 27.80 -17.56 3.85
C GLU A 274 28.22 -18.61 2.78
N VAL A 275 28.68 -19.81 3.16
CA VAL A 275 29.26 -20.78 2.21
C VAL A 275 28.23 -21.76 1.61
N LEU A 276 27.01 -21.85 2.17
CA LEU A 276 25.96 -22.77 1.70
C LEU A 276 24.72 -22.06 1.13
N PHE A 277 24.59 -20.75 1.32
CA PHE A 277 23.48 -20.00 0.74
C PHE A 277 23.65 -19.85 -0.77
N GLN A 278 22.76 -20.47 -1.54
CA GLN A 278 22.64 -20.23 -2.97
C GLN A 278 21.38 -19.41 -3.23
N PRO A 279 21.48 -18.21 -3.82
CA PRO A 279 20.32 -17.43 -4.17
C PRO A 279 19.56 -18.06 -5.34
N VAL A 280 18.26 -17.71 -5.48
CA VAL A 280 17.41 -18.09 -6.62
C VAL A 280 18.20 -17.94 -7.92
N LEU A 281 18.83 -16.77 -8.12
CA LEU A 281 19.76 -16.52 -9.21
C LEU A 281 21.01 -15.79 -8.71
N SER A 282 22.15 -16.02 -9.37
CA SER A 282 23.36 -15.25 -9.05
C SER A 282 23.21 -13.80 -9.50
N VAL A 283 23.99 -12.89 -8.91
CA VAL A 283 24.02 -11.48 -9.33
C VAL A 283 24.33 -11.38 -10.84
N ASP A 284 25.33 -12.13 -11.30
CA ASP A 284 25.72 -12.17 -12.72
C ASP A 284 24.56 -12.61 -13.64
N ASP A 285 23.75 -13.60 -13.22
CA ASP A 285 22.61 -14.07 -14.01
C ASP A 285 21.50 -13.00 -14.12
N VAL A 286 21.23 -12.29 -13.02
CA VAL A 286 20.22 -11.22 -12.94
C VAL A 286 20.65 -10.02 -13.78
N GLU A 287 21.90 -9.59 -13.65
CA GLU A 287 22.47 -8.52 -14.47
C GLU A 287 22.53 -8.90 -15.96
N ALA A 288 22.89 -10.15 -16.29
CA ALA A 288 22.90 -10.65 -17.65
C ALA A 288 21.50 -10.74 -18.30
N ALA A 289 20.43 -10.73 -17.49
CA ALA A 289 19.06 -10.62 -17.95
C ALA A 289 18.60 -9.15 -18.13
N GLY A 290 19.45 -8.18 -17.82
CA GLY A 290 19.14 -6.75 -17.93
C GLY A 290 18.21 -6.23 -16.83
N ILE A 291 18.11 -6.95 -15.70
CA ILE A 291 17.32 -6.51 -14.55
C ILE A 291 18.12 -5.47 -13.78
N LYS A 292 17.56 -4.27 -13.64
CA LYS A 292 18.21 -3.14 -12.97
C LYS A 292 18.18 -3.29 -11.45
N PRO A 293 19.08 -2.59 -10.73
CA PRO A 293 18.98 -2.47 -9.27
C PRO A 293 17.60 -1.98 -8.84
N GLY A 294 17.03 -2.63 -7.82
CA GLY A 294 15.66 -2.41 -7.35
C GLY A 294 15.20 -3.60 -6.51
N PHE A 295 13.90 -3.65 -6.19
CA PHE A 295 13.31 -4.73 -5.40
C PHE A 295 13.51 -6.09 -6.07
N ALA A 296 13.13 -6.21 -7.34
CA ALA A 296 13.20 -7.48 -8.08
C ALA A 296 14.62 -8.05 -8.14
N HIS A 297 15.62 -7.21 -8.45
CA HIS A 297 17.02 -7.60 -8.43
C HIS A 297 17.45 -8.10 -7.04
N SER A 298 17.12 -7.32 -5.99
CA SER A 298 17.50 -7.65 -4.62
C SER A 298 16.83 -8.92 -4.12
N PHE A 299 15.56 -9.14 -4.47
CA PHE A 299 14.81 -10.34 -4.12
C PHE A 299 15.42 -11.59 -4.79
N LEU A 300 15.65 -11.56 -6.11
CA LEU A 300 16.19 -12.70 -6.85
C LEU A 300 17.60 -13.11 -6.41
N THR A 301 18.38 -12.17 -5.88
CA THR A 301 19.76 -12.38 -5.41
C THR A 301 19.87 -12.67 -3.91
N LYS A 302 18.78 -12.57 -3.15
CA LYS A 302 18.74 -12.81 -1.69
C LYS A 302 17.78 -13.92 -1.25
N ALA A 303 16.82 -14.32 -2.07
CA ALA A 303 15.91 -15.41 -1.75
C ALA A 303 16.60 -16.78 -1.92
N LYS A 304 16.26 -17.77 -1.08
CA LYS A 304 16.83 -19.12 -1.13
C LYS A 304 16.54 -19.79 -2.47
N ARG A 305 17.53 -20.46 -3.07
CA ARG A 305 17.31 -21.31 -4.26
C ARG A 305 16.47 -22.55 -3.90
N PRO A 306 15.29 -22.74 -4.52
CA PRO A 306 14.48 -23.92 -4.26
C PRO A 306 15.08 -25.17 -4.93
N GLY A 307 14.97 -26.33 -4.28
CA GLY A 307 15.38 -27.63 -4.84
C GLY A 307 14.39 -28.26 -5.85
N PHE A 308 13.39 -27.50 -6.29
CA PHE A 308 12.28 -27.96 -7.12
C PHE A 308 11.94 -26.94 -8.21
N ARG A 309 11.03 -27.29 -9.13
CA ARG A 309 10.71 -26.48 -10.32
C ARG A 309 9.50 -25.57 -10.13
N TYR A 310 8.42 -26.08 -9.52
CA TYR A 310 7.13 -25.39 -9.45
C TYR A 310 6.84 -24.86 -8.04
N ILE A 311 6.75 -23.53 -7.91
CA ILE A 311 6.47 -22.84 -6.64
C ILE A 311 4.99 -22.75 -6.31
N ALA A 312 4.15 -22.85 -7.35
CA ALA A 312 2.69 -22.87 -7.28
C ALA A 312 2.16 -23.65 -8.50
N PRO A 313 0.86 -24.00 -8.55
CA PRO A 313 0.32 -24.83 -9.63
C PRO A 313 0.64 -24.26 -11.02
N GLY A 314 1.43 -25.00 -11.80
CA GLY A 314 1.89 -24.60 -13.13
C GLY A 314 2.77 -23.34 -13.20
N LEU A 315 3.33 -22.85 -12.09
CA LEU A 315 4.22 -21.68 -12.06
C LEU A 315 5.66 -22.10 -11.74
N ALA A 316 6.54 -21.99 -12.73
CA ALA A 316 7.94 -22.37 -12.63
C ALA A 316 8.82 -21.23 -12.10
N ILE A 317 9.75 -21.57 -11.21
CA ILE A 317 10.83 -20.70 -10.71
C ILE A 317 11.76 -20.33 -11.89
N PRO A 318 12.27 -19.09 -11.95
CA PRO A 318 13.07 -18.66 -13.09
C PRO A 318 14.46 -19.29 -13.07
N THR A 319 14.94 -19.69 -14.24
CA THR A 319 16.35 -20.03 -14.51
C THR A 319 17.05 -18.86 -15.20
N PRO A 320 18.39 -18.84 -15.29
CA PRO A 320 19.11 -17.79 -16.03
C PRO A 320 18.65 -17.63 -17.48
N GLU A 321 18.25 -18.73 -18.12
CA GLU A 321 17.75 -18.73 -19.50
C GLU A 321 16.34 -18.16 -19.60
N THR A 322 15.42 -18.57 -18.70
CA THR A 322 14.04 -18.08 -18.73
C THR A 322 13.95 -16.63 -18.31
N LEU A 323 14.81 -16.18 -17.39
CA LEU A 323 14.82 -14.80 -16.91
C LEU A 323 15.14 -13.81 -18.04
N LYS A 324 15.96 -14.20 -19.01
CA LYS A 324 16.29 -13.39 -20.20
C LYS A 324 15.11 -13.24 -21.18
N LEU A 325 14.08 -14.07 -21.05
CA LEU A 325 12.93 -14.10 -21.96
C LEU A 325 11.76 -13.27 -21.40
N GLN A 326 12.01 -11.98 -21.19
CA GLN A 326 10.99 -11.06 -20.67
C GLN A 326 10.06 -10.58 -21.79
N PRO A 327 8.73 -10.77 -21.70
CA PRO A 327 7.82 -10.44 -22.80
C PRO A 327 7.80 -8.96 -23.17
N PHE A 328 8.03 -8.08 -22.19
CA PHE A 328 7.84 -6.64 -22.32
C PHE A 328 9.14 -5.85 -22.51
N ALA A 329 10.31 -6.52 -22.53
CA ALA A 329 11.62 -5.85 -22.55
C ALA A 329 11.85 -4.95 -23.78
N ASP A 330 11.25 -5.29 -24.92
CA ASP A 330 11.39 -4.52 -26.17
C ASP A 330 10.31 -3.44 -26.36
N ILE A 331 9.33 -3.34 -25.44
CA ILE A 331 8.26 -2.34 -25.56
C ILE A 331 8.79 -0.98 -25.13
N LYS A 332 8.85 -0.07 -26.10
CA LYS A 332 9.21 1.32 -25.85
C LYS A 332 7.99 2.12 -25.43
N ARG A 333 8.09 2.79 -24.28
CA ARG A 333 7.12 3.81 -23.88
C ARG A 333 7.31 5.06 -24.75
N PRO A 334 6.24 5.58 -25.36
CA PRO A 334 6.32 6.88 -26.04
C PRO A 334 6.57 8.00 -25.03
N ARG A 335 7.29 9.02 -25.48
CA ARG A 335 7.61 10.19 -24.64
C ARG A 335 6.33 10.85 -24.14
N ASP A 336 6.26 11.14 -22.85
CA ASP A 336 5.12 11.88 -22.31
C ASP A 336 5.11 13.30 -22.87
N SER A 337 3.95 13.74 -23.35
CA SER A 337 3.80 15.07 -23.97
C SER A 337 4.05 16.23 -23.00
N TRP A 338 4.04 15.96 -21.69
CA TRP A 338 4.24 16.94 -20.64
C TRP A 338 5.70 17.09 -20.21
N LEU A 339 6.58 16.16 -20.62
CA LEU A 339 8.01 16.24 -20.30
C LEU A 339 8.72 17.20 -21.28
N PRO A 340 9.48 18.20 -20.78
CA PRO A 340 10.28 19.10 -21.60
C PRO A 340 11.18 18.32 -22.57
N GLU A 341 11.37 18.77 -23.82
CA GLU A 341 12.12 18.03 -24.87
C GLU A 341 13.57 17.67 -24.48
N ASP A 342 14.14 18.40 -23.53
CA ASP A 342 15.51 18.25 -23.03
C ASP A 342 15.65 17.30 -21.83
N GLU A 343 14.56 16.84 -21.22
CA GLU A 343 14.60 15.85 -20.14
C GLU A 343 14.62 14.42 -20.68
N GLU A 344 15.47 13.55 -20.14
CA GLU A 344 15.40 12.13 -20.48
C GLU A 344 14.15 11.50 -19.86
N MET A 345 13.50 10.59 -20.59
CA MET A 345 12.40 9.81 -20.01
C MET A 345 12.96 9.00 -18.84
N PRO A 346 12.31 9.00 -17.66
CA PRO A 346 12.70 8.09 -16.60
C PRO A 346 12.64 6.65 -17.12
N ASP A 347 13.68 5.89 -16.80
CA ASP A 347 13.88 4.53 -17.30
C ASP A 347 13.07 3.54 -16.45
N GLU A 348 11.76 3.54 -16.65
CA GLU A 348 10.79 2.79 -15.85
C GLU A 348 10.88 1.27 -16.06
N PRO A 349 10.69 0.47 -15.00
CA PRO A 349 10.63 -0.97 -15.12
C PRO A 349 9.35 -1.41 -15.85
N TYR A 350 9.52 -2.29 -16.82
CA TYR A 350 8.41 -3.01 -17.46
C TYR A 350 7.90 -4.14 -16.55
N PRO A 351 6.69 -4.69 -16.80
CA PRO A 351 6.19 -5.83 -16.05
C PRO A 351 7.16 -7.01 -16.13
N LEU A 352 7.75 -7.42 -15.01
CA LEU A 352 8.81 -8.42 -14.97
C LEU A 352 8.22 -9.79 -14.61
N LEU A 353 8.31 -10.77 -15.51
CA LEU A 353 7.88 -12.14 -15.26
C LEU A 353 8.84 -12.82 -14.29
N ILE A 354 8.35 -13.21 -13.12
CA ILE A 354 9.15 -13.89 -12.10
C ILE A 354 8.80 -15.37 -11.94
N PHE A 355 7.52 -15.76 -12.06
CA PHE A 355 7.15 -17.18 -12.09
C PHE A 355 6.32 -17.49 -13.32
N SER A 356 6.87 -18.33 -14.21
CA SER A 356 6.32 -18.53 -15.56
C SER A 356 5.42 -19.75 -15.66
N SER A 357 4.32 -19.61 -16.39
CA SER A 357 3.51 -20.72 -16.87
C SER A 357 3.95 -21.16 -18.26
N SER A 358 3.69 -22.43 -18.58
CA SER A 358 3.78 -22.93 -19.95
C SER A 358 2.59 -22.51 -20.83
N GLU A 359 1.53 -21.99 -20.22
CA GLU A 359 0.36 -21.47 -20.92
C GLU A 359 0.49 -19.96 -21.15
N ASN A 360 -0.14 -19.46 -22.21
CA ASN A 360 -0.11 -18.03 -22.55
C ASN A 360 -1.42 -17.34 -22.18
N TYR A 361 -1.31 -16.08 -21.78
CA TYR A 361 -2.39 -15.12 -21.92
C TYR A 361 -2.53 -14.72 -23.40
N GLU A 362 -3.78 -14.55 -23.84
CA GLU A 362 -4.11 -14.19 -25.22
C GLU A 362 -5.29 -13.21 -25.25
N THR A 363 -5.08 -12.02 -25.80
CA THR A 363 -6.07 -10.92 -25.83
C THR A 363 -7.38 -11.25 -26.57
N TRP A 364 -7.40 -12.25 -27.45
CA TRP A 364 -8.65 -12.67 -28.12
C TRP A 364 -9.63 -13.36 -27.15
N ARG A 365 -9.14 -13.80 -25.98
CA ARG A 365 -9.96 -14.34 -24.89
C ARG A 365 -10.53 -13.25 -23.97
N ASP A 366 -10.20 -11.98 -24.21
CA ASP A 366 -10.71 -10.86 -23.42
C ASP A 366 -12.26 -10.90 -23.42
N PRO A 367 -12.90 -10.72 -22.25
CA PRO A 367 -14.35 -10.61 -22.19
C PRO A 367 -14.84 -9.41 -23.02
N PRO A 368 -16.13 -9.39 -23.42
CA PRO A 368 -16.71 -8.29 -24.19
C PRO A 368 -16.41 -6.94 -23.53
N ARG A 369 -15.70 -6.08 -24.26
CA ARG A 369 -15.11 -4.85 -23.74
C ARG A 369 -16.13 -3.74 -23.57
N HIS A 370 -15.89 -2.85 -22.60
CA HIS A 370 -16.67 -1.63 -22.49
C HIS A 370 -16.40 -0.73 -23.72
N PRO A 371 -17.45 -0.23 -24.42
CA PRO A 371 -17.27 0.54 -25.66
C PRO A 371 -16.43 1.81 -25.49
N LYS A 372 -16.43 2.43 -24.30
CA LYS A 372 -15.66 3.64 -24.02
C LYS A 372 -14.24 3.38 -23.50
N PHE A 373 -13.96 2.18 -22.99
CA PHE A 373 -12.68 1.83 -22.36
C PHE A 373 -12.26 0.42 -22.77
N PRO A 374 -11.93 0.21 -24.05
CA PRO A 374 -11.73 -1.12 -24.60
C PRO A 374 -10.53 -1.88 -24.02
N ASP A 375 -9.58 -1.21 -23.38
CA ASP A 375 -8.36 -1.82 -22.85
C ASP A 375 -8.28 -1.83 -21.31
N SER A 376 -9.37 -1.44 -20.62
CA SER A 376 -9.40 -1.32 -19.15
C SER A 376 -9.28 -2.65 -18.39
N ASP A 377 -9.57 -3.79 -19.03
CA ASP A 377 -9.61 -5.11 -18.38
C ASP A 377 -8.36 -5.96 -18.66
N ARG A 378 -7.36 -5.38 -19.34
CA ARG A 378 -6.11 -6.09 -19.64
C ARG A 378 -5.20 -6.10 -18.41
N PRO A 379 -4.35 -7.14 -18.24
CA PRO A 379 -3.50 -7.26 -17.05
C PRO A 379 -2.59 -6.07 -16.78
N PHE A 380 -2.09 -5.43 -17.84
CA PHE A 380 -1.19 -4.29 -17.76
C PHE A 380 -1.74 -3.12 -18.58
N SER A 381 -1.49 -1.91 -18.09
CA SER A 381 -1.89 -0.66 -18.73
C SER A 381 -1.06 -0.36 -19.98
N TYR A 382 -1.33 0.79 -20.61
CA TYR A 382 -0.45 1.31 -21.66
C TYR A 382 0.97 1.53 -21.12
N PRO A 383 2.04 1.18 -21.89
CA PRO A 383 2.02 0.68 -23.26
C PRO A 383 1.90 -0.84 -23.39
N TYR A 384 2.00 -1.59 -22.29
CA TYR A 384 2.13 -3.04 -22.27
C TYR A 384 0.88 -3.79 -22.75
N HIS A 385 -0.30 -3.18 -22.64
CA HIS A 385 -1.56 -3.75 -23.14
C HIS A 385 -1.55 -4.08 -24.64
N GLN A 386 -0.58 -3.56 -25.40
CA GLN A 386 -0.48 -3.74 -26.85
C GLN A 386 -0.04 -5.15 -27.27
N LEU A 387 0.61 -5.91 -26.39
CA LEU A 387 1.01 -7.28 -26.74
C LEU A 387 -0.20 -8.22 -26.81
N PRO A 388 -0.43 -8.88 -27.96
CA PRO A 388 -1.60 -9.72 -28.14
C PRO A 388 -1.52 -11.06 -27.40
N SER A 389 -0.29 -11.52 -27.09
CA SER A 389 -0.02 -12.76 -26.37
C SER A 389 1.34 -12.68 -25.65
N PHE A 390 1.38 -13.23 -24.44
CA PHE A 390 2.59 -13.42 -23.65
C PHE A 390 2.36 -14.56 -22.63
N SER A 391 3.42 -15.07 -22.00
CA SER A 391 3.31 -16.15 -21.00
C SER A 391 2.38 -15.75 -19.85
N ALA A 392 1.50 -16.64 -19.41
CA ALA A 392 0.83 -16.46 -18.13
C ALA A 392 1.84 -16.65 -16.98
N GLY A 393 1.56 -16.10 -15.80
CA GLY A 393 2.50 -16.17 -14.69
C GLY A 393 2.35 -15.04 -13.67
N LEU A 394 3.24 -15.06 -12.67
CA LEU A 394 3.35 -13.98 -11.69
C LEU A 394 4.34 -12.92 -12.20
N TYR A 395 3.90 -11.68 -12.23
CA TYR A 395 4.67 -10.52 -12.66
C TYR A 395 4.84 -9.53 -11.53
N PHE A 396 6.02 -8.91 -11.40
CA PHE A 396 6.11 -7.61 -10.76
C PHE A 396 5.43 -6.56 -11.64
N SER A 397 4.68 -5.69 -11.00
CA SER A 397 3.98 -4.60 -11.66
C SER A 397 4.95 -3.51 -12.09
N PRO A 398 4.67 -2.80 -13.20
CA PRO A 398 5.48 -1.66 -13.60
C PRO A 398 5.30 -0.53 -12.57
N THR A 399 6.41 0.02 -12.08
CA THR A 399 6.43 1.25 -11.28
C THR A 399 6.71 2.43 -12.19
N HIS A 400 6.14 3.60 -11.87
CA HIS A 400 6.18 4.76 -12.77
C HIS A 400 7.03 5.91 -12.18
N GLY A 401 7.92 5.60 -11.24
CA GLY A 401 8.73 6.63 -10.56
C GLY A 401 7.88 7.67 -9.85
N GLY A 402 6.63 7.31 -9.52
CA GLY A 402 5.58 8.23 -9.11
C GLY A 402 5.40 8.27 -7.60
N PRO A 403 4.50 9.13 -7.10
CA PRO A 403 4.27 9.27 -5.66
C PRO A 403 3.65 8.02 -5.00
N PHE A 404 3.35 6.96 -5.75
CA PHE A 404 2.67 5.75 -5.26
C PHE A 404 3.44 4.48 -5.63
N ASP A 405 4.78 4.53 -5.61
CA ASP A 405 5.61 3.43 -6.07
C ASP A 405 5.65 2.25 -5.08
N PHE A 406 5.24 1.07 -5.53
CA PHE A 406 5.37 -0.21 -4.83
C PHE A 406 6.09 -1.21 -5.74
N GLU A 407 7.43 -1.24 -5.68
CA GLU A 407 8.23 -2.16 -6.52
C GLU A 407 8.02 -3.64 -6.16
N ASP A 408 7.47 -3.92 -4.99
CA ASP A 408 7.08 -5.25 -4.52
C ASP A 408 5.66 -5.65 -4.93
N GLY A 409 4.91 -4.78 -5.62
CA GLY A 409 3.57 -5.06 -6.15
C GLY A 409 3.60 -6.09 -7.26
N VAL A 410 2.65 -7.03 -7.26
CA VAL A 410 2.58 -8.13 -8.22
C VAL A 410 1.18 -8.37 -8.78
N LYS A 411 1.13 -8.92 -9.99
CA LYS A 411 -0.08 -9.45 -10.63
C LYS A 411 0.12 -10.88 -11.08
N LEU A 412 -0.79 -11.77 -10.67
CA LEU A 412 -0.88 -13.12 -11.23
C LEU A 412 -1.75 -13.09 -12.49
N VAL A 413 -1.11 -13.18 -13.66
CA VAL A 413 -1.79 -13.23 -14.95
C VAL A 413 -2.12 -14.67 -15.30
N LEU A 414 -3.39 -14.94 -15.54
CA LEU A 414 -3.92 -16.26 -15.89
C LEU A 414 -4.11 -16.41 -17.41
N PRO A 415 -4.06 -17.64 -17.95
CA PRO A 415 -4.33 -17.90 -19.37
C PRO A 415 -5.82 -17.83 -19.72
N GLU A 416 -6.70 -17.93 -18.72
CA GLU A 416 -8.15 -17.84 -18.84
C GLU A 416 -8.72 -16.95 -17.74
N PRO A 417 -9.80 -16.20 -18.03
CA PRO A 417 -10.41 -15.32 -17.05
C PRO A 417 -11.16 -16.11 -15.96
N ILE A 418 -11.05 -15.65 -14.72
CA ILE A 418 -11.75 -16.22 -13.54
C ILE A 418 -12.78 -15.21 -13.03
N GLY A 419 -13.93 -15.65 -12.50
CA GLY A 419 -14.95 -14.76 -11.90
C GLY A 419 -16.35 -14.89 -12.52
N ALA A 420 -16.47 -15.62 -13.62
CA ALA A 420 -17.74 -15.82 -14.32
C ALA A 420 -18.81 -16.57 -13.48
N PHE A 421 -18.39 -17.37 -12.49
CA PHE A 421 -19.32 -18.03 -11.55
C PHE A 421 -19.72 -17.12 -10.37
N GLY A 422 -19.10 -15.95 -10.22
CA GLY A 422 -19.48 -14.94 -9.24
C GLY A 422 -19.06 -15.23 -7.81
N TYR A 423 -18.09 -16.11 -7.59
CA TYR A 423 -17.52 -16.43 -6.27
C TYR A 423 -16.16 -15.78 -6.03
N ALA A 424 -15.36 -15.55 -7.06
CA ALA A 424 -14.06 -14.89 -6.92
C ALA A 424 -14.18 -13.48 -6.33
N ARG A 425 -13.27 -13.13 -5.42
CA ARG A 425 -13.26 -11.86 -4.67
C ARG A 425 -11.87 -11.26 -4.58
N LYS A 426 -11.80 -9.93 -4.56
CA LYS A 426 -10.66 -9.16 -4.05
C LYS A 426 -10.73 -9.06 -2.52
N ALA A 427 -9.68 -8.52 -1.89
CA ALA A 427 -9.62 -8.38 -0.44
C ALA A 427 -10.72 -7.46 0.14
N ASP A 428 -11.12 -6.41 -0.57
CA ASP A 428 -12.27 -5.54 -0.25
C ASP A 428 -13.65 -6.22 -0.38
N GLY A 429 -13.68 -7.49 -0.78
CA GLY A 429 -14.91 -8.25 -0.97
C GLY A 429 -15.66 -7.94 -2.27
N SER A 430 -15.11 -7.08 -3.15
CA SER A 430 -15.64 -6.87 -4.49
C SER A 430 -15.49 -8.14 -5.34
N ARG A 431 -16.44 -8.36 -6.24
CA ARG A 431 -16.38 -9.46 -7.20
C ARG A 431 -15.54 -9.06 -8.40
N PHE A 432 -14.94 -10.06 -9.04
CA PHE A 432 -14.19 -9.81 -10.27
C PHE A 432 -15.11 -9.27 -11.37
N GLY A 433 -14.62 -8.26 -12.08
CA GLY A 433 -15.36 -7.58 -13.17
C GLY A 433 -16.55 -6.73 -12.71
N GLU A 434 -16.75 -6.57 -11.41
CA GLU A 434 -17.86 -5.79 -10.86
C GLU A 434 -17.69 -4.28 -11.09
N ASN A 435 -18.80 -3.59 -11.35
CA ASN A 435 -18.81 -2.13 -11.30
C ASN A 435 -18.87 -1.68 -9.83
N ILE A 436 -17.72 -1.34 -9.28
CA ILE A 436 -17.56 -0.94 -7.88
C ILE A 436 -18.18 0.43 -7.54
N ALA A 437 -18.57 1.23 -8.53
CA ALA A 437 -19.21 2.53 -8.32
C ALA A 437 -20.75 2.44 -8.23
N ASP A 438 -21.36 1.32 -8.62
CA ASP A 438 -22.82 1.15 -8.60
C ASP A 438 -23.28 0.35 -7.38
N ALA A 439 -23.95 1.04 -6.44
CA ALA A 439 -24.54 0.47 -5.23
C ALA A 439 -25.52 -0.69 -5.50
N THR A 440 -26.19 -0.65 -6.66
CA THR A 440 -27.23 -1.62 -7.06
C THR A 440 -26.68 -2.75 -7.91
N ALA A 441 -25.41 -2.69 -8.30
CA ALA A 441 -24.76 -3.72 -9.08
C ALA A 441 -24.45 -4.97 -8.25
N LEU A 442 -25.49 -5.67 -7.79
CA LEU A 442 -25.43 -7.12 -7.54
C LEU A 442 -25.34 -7.92 -8.87
N GLY A 443 -24.76 -7.31 -9.92
CA GLY A 443 -24.81 -7.76 -11.31
C GLY A 443 -25.54 -6.79 -12.26
N GLY A 444 -25.28 -5.49 -12.15
CA GLY A 444 -25.86 -4.46 -13.03
C GLY A 444 -25.29 -4.54 -14.45
N TYR A 445 -26.12 -5.04 -15.38
CA TYR A 445 -26.00 -4.96 -16.85
C TYR A 445 -24.57 -4.89 -17.43
N GLY A 446 -23.91 -6.05 -17.57
CA GLY A 446 -22.96 -6.25 -18.68
C GLY A 446 -21.65 -6.98 -18.38
N ARG A 447 -21.18 -7.05 -17.13
CA ARG A 447 -19.91 -7.74 -16.81
C ARG A 447 -20.11 -8.89 -15.83
N ARG A 448 -20.63 -10.01 -16.33
CA ARG A 448 -20.27 -11.35 -15.82
C ARG A 448 -19.00 -11.83 -16.54
N GLY A 449 -18.02 -10.93 -16.69
CA GLY A 449 -16.75 -11.23 -17.31
C GLY A 449 -15.77 -11.61 -16.22
N GLY A 450 -15.13 -12.77 -16.34
CA GLY A 450 -13.97 -13.04 -15.50
C GLY A 450 -12.83 -12.09 -15.84
N THR A 451 -11.84 -12.03 -14.96
CA THR A 451 -10.64 -11.19 -15.09
C THR A 451 -9.40 -12.07 -15.11
N PHE A 452 -8.33 -11.57 -15.71
CA PHE A 452 -7.09 -12.33 -15.85
C PHE A 452 -6.08 -12.10 -14.72
N SER A 453 -6.23 -11.00 -13.95
CA SER A 453 -5.19 -10.53 -13.04
C SER A 453 -5.69 -10.03 -11.67
N ASP A 454 -6.98 -10.19 -11.36
CA ASP A 454 -7.56 -9.70 -10.09
C ASP A 454 -7.33 -10.67 -8.91
N LEU A 455 -6.79 -11.86 -9.16
CA LEU A 455 -6.54 -12.83 -8.09
C LEU A 455 -5.50 -12.30 -7.10
N PHE A 456 -5.82 -12.42 -5.81
CA PHE A 456 -5.09 -11.86 -4.67
C PHE A 456 -5.01 -10.32 -4.62
N GLN A 457 -5.66 -9.59 -5.52
CA GLN A 457 -5.62 -8.11 -5.48
C GLN A 457 -6.46 -7.55 -4.34
N LEU A 458 -6.07 -6.37 -3.86
CA LEU A 458 -6.67 -5.74 -2.69
C LEU A 458 -8.08 -5.20 -2.97
N GLY A 459 -8.31 -4.65 -4.16
CA GLY A 459 -9.52 -3.88 -4.44
C GLY A 459 -9.36 -2.46 -3.90
N TYR A 460 -10.43 -1.90 -3.35
CA TYR A 460 -10.39 -0.57 -2.75
C TYR A 460 -9.62 -0.59 -1.42
N ASN A 461 -8.59 0.26 -1.30
CA ASN A 461 -7.74 0.32 -0.11
C ASN A 461 -8.18 1.47 0.82
N PRO A 462 -8.61 1.21 2.06
CA PRO A 462 -9.05 2.26 2.99
C PRO A 462 -7.90 3.05 3.62
N TYR A 463 -6.64 2.61 3.48
CA TYR A 463 -5.46 3.20 4.11
C TYR A 463 -4.72 4.22 3.22
N ALA A 464 -4.67 3.98 1.91
CA ALA A 464 -3.82 4.69 0.96
C ALA A 464 -4.41 4.65 -0.47
N GLU A 465 -3.72 5.28 -1.42
CA GLU A 465 -4.05 5.21 -2.85
C GLU A 465 -3.95 3.77 -3.39
N MET A 466 -4.66 3.47 -4.47
CA MET A 466 -4.65 2.13 -5.06
C MET A 466 -3.25 1.69 -5.53
N HIS A 467 -2.84 0.50 -5.10
CA HIS A 467 -1.64 -0.20 -5.56
C HIS A 467 -1.92 -1.70 -5.70
N ASP A 468 -1.02 -2.40 -6.39
CA ASP A 468 -1.10 -3.86 -6.52
C ASP A 468 -0.70 -4.56 -5.22
N VAL A 469 -1.21 -5.77 -5.02
CA VAL A 469 -0.86 -6.60 -3.86
C VAL A 469 0.65 -6.85 -3.79
N GLN A 470 1.23 -6.77 -2.60
CA GLN A 470 2.66 -7.01 -2.40
C GLN A 470 3.00 -8.50 -2.47
N LEU A 471 4.17 -8.84 -3.02
CA LEU A 471 4.63 -10.22 -3.20
C LEU A 471 4.59 -11.03 -1.90
N GLU A 472 4.99 -10.45 -0.77
CA GLU A 472 4.93 -11.10 0.56
C GLU A 472 3.55 -11.72 0.83
N GLN A 473 2.47 -10.96 0.57
CA GLN A 473 1.10 -11.39 0.87
C GLN A 473 0.67 -12.57 -0.01
N VAL A 474 1.09 -12.57 -1.27
CA VAL A 474 0.82 -13.67 -2.21
C VAL A 474 1.58 -14.93 -1.79
N LEU A 475 2.86 -14.78 -1.40
CA LEU A 475 3.69 -15.90 -0.94
C LEU A 475 3.16 -16.52 0.37
N ASP A 476 2.73 -15.70 1.32
CA ASP A 476 2.10 -16.18 2.56
C ASP A 476 0.78 -16.92 2.29
N ALA A 477 -0.05 -16.42 1.38
CA ALA A 477 -1.28 -17.10 0.97
C ALA A 477 -0.98 -18.47 0.32
N TRP A 478 0.04 -18.54 -0.54
CA TRP A 478 0.50 -19.78 -1.16
C TRP A 478 1.06 -20.75 -0.12
N CYS A 479 1.83 -20.26 0.85
CA CYS A 479 2.33 -21.06 1.96
C CYS A 479 1.17 -21.69 2.74
N GLY A 480 0.13 -20.92 3.06
CA GLY A 480 -1.08 -21.44 3.70
C GLY A 480 -1.78 -22.53 2.89
N LEU A 481 -1.80 -22.44 1.56
CA LEU A 481 -2.39 -23.46 0.66
C LEU A 481 -1.58 -24.76 0.64
N VAL A 482 -0.25 -24.66 0.72
CA VAL A 482 0.65 -25.83 0.87
C VAL A 482 0.49 -26.45 2.25
N GLU A 483 0.51 -25.63 3.31
CA GLU A 483 0.48 -26.12 4.69
C GLU A 483 -0.83 -26.81 5.05
N SER A 484 -1.94 -26.29 4.52
CA SER A 484 -3.28 -26.87 4.70
C SER A 484 -3.54 -28.11 3.83
N GLY A 485 -2.63 -28.45 2.90
CA GLY A 485 -2.80 -29.57 1.98
C GLY A 485 -3.79 -29.34 0.85
N GLU A 486 -4.16 -28.08 0.58
CA GLU A 486 -5.00 -27.73 -0.58
C GLU A 486 -4.23 -27.87 -1.90
N TRP A 487 -2.92 -27.61 -1.84
CA TRP A 487 -1.98 -27.86 -2.91
C TRP A 487 -1.20 -29.15 -2.64
N MET A 488 -1.26 -30.06 -3.60
CA MET A 488 -0.51 -31.31 -3.55
C MET A 488 0.94 -31.06 -3.94
N ILE A 489 1.86 -31.76 -3.29
CA ILE A 489 3.31 -31.63 -3.51
C ILE A 489 3.83 -32.94 -4.10
N GLY A 490 4.51 -32.83 -5.24
CA GLY A 490 5.10 -33.93 -5.99
C GLY A 490 6.63 -33.86 -6.04
N GLU A 491 7.22 -34.57 -7.00
CA GLU A 491 8.69 -34.63 -7.16
C GLU A 491 9.30 -33.30 -7.65
N ASP A 492 8.53 -32.49 -8.39
CA ASP A 492 8.99 -31.23 -8.98
C ASP A 492 8.46 -29.98 -8.23
N GLY A 493 7.91 -30.15 -7.03
CA GLY A 493 7.30 -29.07 -6.23
C GLY A 493 5.78 -29.15 -6.22
N VAL A 494 5.10 -28.01 -6.32
CA VAL A 494 3.63 -27.96 -6.31
C VAL A 494 3.07 -28.61 -7.59
N GLU A 495 2.14 -29.55 -7.43
CA GLU A 495 1.46 -30.24 -8.53
C GLU A 495 0.33 -29.37 -9.14
N ASP A 496 -0.39 -29.94 -10.11
CA ASP A 496 -1.40 -29.31 -10.95
C ASP A 496 -0.85 -28.25 -11.93
N THR A 497 -1.73 -27.80 -12.82
CA THR A 497 -1.43 -26.71 -13.76
C THR A 497 -1.95 -25.37 -13.22
N ILE A 498 -1.62 -24.28 -13.91
CA ILE A 498 -2.13 -22.93 -13.59
C ILE A 498 -3.67 -22.86 -13.58
N GLN A 499 -4.34 -23.82 -14.21
CA GLN A 499 -5.80 -23.95 -14.17
C GLN A 499 -6.35 -24.23 -12.77
N LYS A 500 -5.52 -24.71 -11.83
CA LYS A 500 -5.90 -24.92 -10.42
C LYS A 500 -6.42 -23.64 -9.75
N PHE A 501 -5.94 -22.47 -10.16
CA PHE A 501 -6.42 -21.19 -9.63
C PHE A 501 -7.91 -20.93 -9.90
N LYS A 502 -8.56 -21.67 -10.83
CA LYS A 502 -10.03 -21.65 -11.03
C LYS A 502 -10.83 -22.05 -9.79
N ASP A 503 -10.21 -22.76 -8.84
CA ASP A 503 -10.80 -23.03 -7.53
C ASP A 503 -11.22 -21.74 -6.80
N ALA A 504 -10.57 -20.60 -7.09
CA ALA A 504 -10.91 -19.29 -6.54
C ALA A 504 -12.32 -18.79 -6.91
N ASP A 505 -12.93 -19.33 -7.97
CA ASP A 505 -14.31 -19.00 -8.37
C ASP A 505 -15.30 -20.12 -8.06
N THR A 506 -15.06 -20.81 -6.94
CA THR A 506 -15.96 -21.83 -6.42
C THR A 506 -16.53 -21.44 -5.07
N ARG A 507 -17.77 -21.84 -4.81
CA ARG A 507 -18.47 -21.55 -3.54
C ARG A 507 -17.70 -21.99 -2.29
N SER A 508 -16.97 -23.11 -2.38
CA SER A 508 -16.32 -23.74 -1.24
C SER A 508 -14.86 -23.32 -1.02
N LYS A 509 -14.20 -22.70 -2.02
CA LYS A 509 -12.76 -22.41 -1.93
C LYS A 509 -12.38 -20.94 -2.17
N TRP A 510 -13.26 -20.09 -2.70
CA TRP A 510 -12.93 -18.71 -3.04
C TRP A 510 -12.21 -17.94 -1.92
N ASN A 511 -12.63 -18.15 -0.66
CA ASN A 511 -12.10 -17.47 0.50
C ASN A 511 -10.65 -17.83 0.84
N LYS A 512 -10.11 -18.91 0.26
CA LYS A 512 -8.69 -19.31 0.41
C LYS A 512 -7.77 -18.54 -0.53
N TYR A 513 -8.33 -17.82 -1.52
CA TYR A 513 -7.60 -17.07 -2.54
C TYR A 513 -7.75 -15.54 -2.35
N VAL A 514 -8.07 -15.12 -1.13
CA VAL A 514 -8.20 -13.73 -0.73
C VAL A 514 -7.11 -13.43 0.29
N VAL A 515 -6.34 -12.36 0.07
CA VAL A 515 -5.34 -11.87 1.01
C VAL A 515 -5.99 -10.90 2.02
N PRO A 516 -5.43 -10.71 3.22
CA PRO A 516 -5.86 -9.63 4.09
C PRO A 516 -5.58 -8.26 3.45
N ILE A 517 -6.44 -7.27 3.69
CA ILE A 517 -6.14 -5.89 3.30
C ILE A 517 -5.01 -5.36 4.20
N LYS A 518 -4.00 -4.77 3.56
CA LYS A 518 -2.97 -3.94 4.18
C LYS A 518 -2.89 -2.61 3.42
N TRP A 519 -2.14 -1.66 3.98
CA TRP A 519 -1.83 -0.38 3.33
C TRP A 519 -1.02 -0.53 2.05
#